data_AF-A0A147DQ39-F1
#
_entry.id   AF-A0A147DQ39-F1
#
_cell.length_a   1.000
_cell.length_b   1.000
_cell.length_c   1.000
_cell.angle_alpha   90.00
_cell.angle_beta   90.00
_cell.angle_gamma   90.00
#
_symmetry.space_group_name_H-M   'P 1'
#
loop_
_entity.id
_entity.type
_entity.pdbx_description
1 polymer ?
#
loop_
_entity_poly.entity_id
_entity_poly.type
_entity_poly.pdbx_seq_one_letter_code
_entity_poly.pdbx_strand_id
1 'polypeptide(L)'
;MDVGWVSAVVALVGAAVAAASVVVTVVEGRRTRRNTEFSVHRDLWWQRWTWVVERALSRDPVDHDVAALMTYALATRSWVTRDDEWVLTELEKAERRRLRRRGPAKEDERDDHG
;
A
#
# COMPACT_ATOMS: atom_id res chain seq x y z
N MET A 1 -36.20 47.12 -25.11
CA MET A 1 -35.78 45.71 -24.95
C MET A 1 -36.80 45.05 -24.05
N ASP A 2 -37.53 44.08 -24.56
CA ASP A 2 -38.62 43.43 -23.82
C ASP A 2 -38.09 42.58 -22.68
N VAL A 3 -38.69 42.73 -21.49
CA VAL A 3 -38.35 42.00 -20.27
C VAL A 3 -38.32 40.49 -20.51
N GLY A 4 -39.17 39.98 -21.42
CA GLY A 4 -39.22 38.57 -21.81
C GLY A 4 -37.93 38.04 -22.45
N TRP A 5 -37.23 38.86 -23.24
CA TRP A 5 -35.95 38.46 -23.86
C TRP A 5 -34.83 38.37 -22.82
N VAL A 6 -34.78 39.33 -21.89
CA VAL A 6 -33.82 39.32 -20.79
C VAL A 6 -34.04 38.11 -19.88
N SER A 7 -35.29 37.80 -19.53
CA SER A 7 -35.62 36.62 -18.73
C SER A 7 -35.26 35.31 -19.44
N ALA A 8 -35.47 35.22 -20.75
CA ALA A 8 -35.10 34.03 -21.53
C ALA A 8 -33.58 33.81 -21.55
N VAL A 9 -32.79 34.88 -21.71
CA VAL A 9 -31.32 34.82 -21.67
C VAL A 9 -30.84 34.40 -20.28
N VAL A 10 -31.40 34.97 -19.22
CA VAL A 10 -31.04 34.61 -17.83
C VAL A 10 -31.37 33.15 -17.53
N ALA A 11 -32.54 32.66 -17.97
CA ALA A 11 -32.93 31.27 -17.79
C ALA A 11 -31.98 30.30 -18.53
N LEU A 12 -31.60 30.65 -19.77
CA LEU A 12 -30.64 29.87 -20.56
C LEU A 12 -29.27 29.80 -19.89
N VAL A 13 -28.76 30.94 -19.41
CA VAL A 13 -27.48 31.02 -18.69
C VAL A 13 -27.55 30.21 -17.40
N GLY A 14 -28.63 30.34 -16.63
CA GLY A 14 -28.84 29.55 -15.41
C GLY A 14 -28.87 28.05 -15.66
N ALA A 15 -29.57 27.61 -16.72
CA ALA A 15 -29.61 26.21 -17.12
C ALA A 15 -28.22 25.69 -17.54
N ALA A 16 -27.44 26.50 -18.26
CA ALA A 16 -26.08 26.14 -18.65
C ALA A 16 -25.14 26.01 -17.44
N VAL A 17 -25.24 26.92 -16.47
CA VAL A 17 -24.47 26.87 -15.22
C VAL A 17 -24.83 25.63 -14.40
N ALA A 18 -26.12 25.30 -14.29
CA ALA A 18 -26.57 24.10 -13.59
C ALA A 18 -26.08 22.82 -14.27
N ALA A 19 -26.10 22.75 -15.60
CA ALA A 19 -25.56 21.61 -16.33
C ALA A 19 -24.04 21.47 -16.10
N ALA A 20 -23.31 22.58 -16.15
CA ALA A 20 -21.86 22.59 -15.90
C ALA A 20 -21.51 22.14 -14.48
N SER A 21 -22.27 22.56 -13.46
CA SER A 21 -22.01 22.17 -12.07
C SER A 21 -22.21 20.68 -11.82
N VAL A 22 -23.22 20.07 -12.45
CA VAL A 22 -23.43 18.61 -12.40
C VAL A 22 -22.26 17.87 -13.03
N VAL A 23 -21.77 18.32 -14.19
CA VAL A 23 -20.61 17.71 -14.86
C VAL A 23 -19.35 17.80 -14.00
N VAL A 24 -19.06 18.97 -13.41
CA VAL A 24 -17.91 19.16 -12.50
C VAL A 24 -18.02 18.20 -11.31
N THR A 25 -19.18 18.14 -10.66
CA THR A 25 -19.42 17.26 -9.51
C THR A 25 -19.21 15.78 -9.86
N VAL A 26 -19.68 15.35 -11.03
CA VAL A 26 -19.49 13.97 -11.50
C VAL A 26 -18.02 13.68 -11.82
N VAL A 27 -17.31 14.62 -12.46
CA VAL A 27 -15.89 14.46 -12.80
C VAL A 27 -15.03 14.42 -11.53
N GLU A 28 -15.28 15.31 -10.58
CA GLU A 28 -14.61 15.34 -9.29
C GLU A 28 -14.92 14.08 -8.48
N GLY A 29 -16.17 13.65 -8.42
CA GLY A 29 -16.56 12.40 -7.77
C GLY A 29 -15.86 11.18 -8.36
N ARG A 30 -15.73 11.10 -9.69
CA ARG A 30 -14.99 10.01 -10.37
C ARG A 30 -13.47 10.08 -10.13
N ARG A 31 -12.88 11.27 -10.12
CA ARG A 31 -11.44 11.46 -9.86
C ARG A 31 -11.10 11.12 -8.40
N THR A 32 -11.91 11.60 -7.46
CA THR A 32 -11.78 11.26 -6.04
C THR A 32 -11.92 9.76 -5.84
N ARG A 33 -12.91 9.10 -6.45
CA ARG A 33 -13.08 7.66 -6.32
C ARG A 33 -11.85 6.85 -6.73
N ARG A 34 -11.25 7.19 -7.88
CA ARG A 34 -9.99 6.56 -8.33
C ARG A 34 -8.82 6.83 -7.37
N ASN A 35 -8.65 8.07 -6.93
CA ASN A 35 -7.53 8.43 -6.04
C ASN A 35 -7.68 7.82 -4.62
N THR A 36 -8.93 7.64 -4.18
CA THR A 36 -9.24 7.08 -2.85
C THR A 36 -9.00 5.58 -2.83
N GLU A 37 -9.36 4.84 -3.90
CA GLU A 37 -9.12 3.40 -3.98
C GLU A 37 -7.61 3.07 -3.89
N PHE A 38 -6.75 3.83 -4.58
CA PHE A 38 -5.29 3.67 -4.44
C PHE A 38 -4.77 4.06 -3.05
N SER A 39 -5.31 5.12 -2.45
CA SER A 39 -4.88 5.60 -1.14
C SER A 39 -5.27 4.63 -0.02
N VAL A 40 -6.48 4.09 -0.07
CA VAL A 40 -6.99 3.09 0.89
C VAL A 40 -6.21 1.79 0.79
N HIS A 41 -5.88 1.34 -0.43
CA HIS A 41 -5.08 0.14 -0.62
C HIS A 41 -3.72 0.26 0.07
N ARG A 42 -3.03 1.38 -0.17
CA ARG A 42 -1.72 1.66 0.43
C ARG A 42 -1.78 1.80 1.95
N ASP A 43 -2.82 2.45 2.47
CA ASP A 43 -3.00 2.63 3.92
C ASP A 43 -3.23 1.29 4.63
N LEU A 44 -4.12 0.44 4.09
CA LEU A 44 -4.36 -0.90 4.60
C LEU A 44 -3.10 -1.79 4.50
N TRP A 45 -2.34 -1.66 3.41
CA TRP A 45 -1.07 -2.36 3.28
C TRP A 45 -0.07 -1.93 4.37
N TRP A 46 0.08 -0.61 4.59
CA TRP A 46 0.96 -0.07 5.61
C TRP A 46 0.57 -0.51 7.02
N GLN A 47 -0.73 -0.49 7.34
CA GLN A 47 -1.24 -0.91 8.63
C GLN A 47 -0.95 -2.38 8.92
N ARG A 48 -1.16 -3.27 7.94
CA ARG A 48 -0.86 -4.71 8.09
C ARG A 48 0.61 -4.97 8.33
N TRP A 49 1.50 -4.37 7.54
CA TRP A 49 2.94 -4.61 7.67
C TRP A 49 3.55 -3.94 8.90
N THR A 50 3.06 -2.78 9.31
CA THR A 50 3.46 -2.14 10.57
C THR A 50 3.17 -3.06 11.75
N TRP A 51 1.97 -3.63 11.81
CA TRP A 51 1.56 -4.57 12.86
C TRP A 51 2.45 -5.82 12.93
N VAL A 52 2.89 -6.33 11.77
CA VAL A 52 3.80 -7.48 11.66
C VAL A 52 5.19 -7.10 12.19
N VAL A 53 5.71 -5.95 11.77
CA VAL A 53 7.04 -5.47 12.17
C VAL A 53 7.10 -5.20 13.68
N GLU A 54 6.07 -4.59 14.25
CA GLU A 54 5.98 -4.34 15.70
C GLU A 54 6.13 -5.64 16.51
N ARG A 55 5.49 -6.72 16.05
CA ARG A 55 5.58 -8.04 16.68
C ARG A 55 6.91 -8.74 16.43
N ALA A 56 7.42 -8.67 15.20
CA ALA A 56 8.74 -9.22 14.88
C ALA A 56 9.87 -8.55 15.70
N LEU A 57 9.68 -7.30 16.11
CA LEU A 57 10.61 -6.54 16.95
C LEU A 57 10.27 -6.58 18.45
N SER A 58 9.19 -7.27 18.83
CA SER A 58 8.81 -7.46 20.24
C SER A 58 9.89 -8.24 20.99
N ARG A 59 9.86 -8.20 22.32
CA ARG A 59 10.70 -9.07 23.17
C ARG A 59 10.01 -10.38 23.52
N ASP A 60 8.71 -10.48 23.24
CA ASP A 60 7.93 -11.69 23.48
C ASP A 60 8.17 -12.68 22.33
N PRO A 61 8.68 -13.90 22.61
CA PRO A 61 8.84 -14.93 21.59
C PRO A 61 7.50 -15.34 20.95
N VAL A 62 6.37 -15.24 21.66
CA VAL A 62 5.04 -15.54 21.09
C VAL A 62 4.70 -14.54 19.98
N ASP A 63 5.04 -13.27 20.16
CA ASP A 63 4.84 -12.25 19.13
C ASP A 63 5.67 -12.55 17.87
N HIS A 64 6.86 -13.15 18.02
CA HIS A 64 7.69 -13.53 16.86
C HIS A 64 7.00 -14.61 16.03
N ASP A 65 6.44 -15.64 16.69
CA ASP A 65 5.71 -16.72 16.03
C ASP A 65 4.45 -16.19 15.32
N VAL A 66 3.73 -15.27 15.97
CA VAL A 66 2.56 -14.60 15.39
C VAL A 66 2.97 -13.76 14.17
N ALA A 67 4.08 -13.02 14.25
CA ALA A 67 4.60 -12.24 13.13
C ALA A 67 4.99 -13.14 11.95
N ALA A 68 5.64 -14.28 12.22
CA ALA A 68 6.01 -15.25 11.19
C ALA A 68 4.78 -15.85 10.51
N LEU A 69 3.76 -16.26 11.28
CA LEU A 69 2.51 -16.79 10.74
C LEU A 69 1.78 -15.76 9.87
N MET A 70 1.70 -14.51 10.33
CA MET A 70 1.02 -13.45 9.59
C MET A 70 1.79 -13.04 8.33
N THR A 71 3.12 -13.02 8.39
CA THR A 71 3.97 -12.82 7.20
C THR A 71 3.71 -13.92 6.17
N TYR A 72 3.65 -15.19 6.60
CA TYR A 72 3.33 -16.31 5.73
C TYR A 72 1.93 -16.16 5.09
N ALA A 73 0.92 -15.76 5.86
CA ALA A 73 -0.42 -15.55 5.34
C ALA A 73 -0.49 -14.40 4.31
N LEU A 74 0.24 -13.31 4.56
CA LEU A 74 0.39 -12.18 3.64
C LEU A 74 1.28 -12.48 2.42
N ALA A 75 1.92 -13.66 2.38
CA ALA A 75 2.79 -14.08 1.28
C ALA A 75 2.15 -15.14 0.37
N THR A 76 1.20 -15.92 0.88
CA THR A 76 0.77 -17.18 0.24
C THR A 76 -0.71 -17.25 -0.12
N ARG A 77 -1.53 -16.31 0.35
CA ARG A 77 -2.97 -16.31 0.07
C ARG A 77 -3.28 -15.69 -1.30
N SER A 78 -4.47 -15.97 -1.81
CA SER A 78 -4.89 -15.51 -3.15
C SER A 78 -5.14 -14.00 -3.26
N TRP A 79 -5.22 -13.29 -2.13
CA TRP A 79 -5.46 -11.84 -2.06
C TRP A 79 -4.17 -11.03 -1.88
N VAL A 80 -3.00 -11.66 -2.01
CA VAL A 80 -1.70 -11.00 -1.88
C VAL A 80 -1.50 -9.98 -3.01
N THR A 81 -0.87 -8.86 -2.67
CA THR A 81 -0.66 -7.74 -3.60
C THR A 81 0.80 -7.68 -4.05
N ARG A 82 1.08 -6.93 -5.11
CA ARG A 82 2.47 -6.68 -5.55
C ARG A 82 3.32 -6.02 -4.47
N ASP A 83 2.71 -5.20 -3.62
CA ASP A 83 3.42 -4.53 -2.54
C ASP A 83 3.81 -5.54 -1.43
N ASP A 84 2.98 -6.55 -1.18
CA ASP A 84 3.30 -7.65 -0.25
C ASP A 84 4.48 -8.50 -0.78
N GLU A 85 4.48 -8.85 -2.07
CA GLU A 85 5.58 -9.58 -2.73
C GLU A 85 6.91 -8.80 -2.71
N TRP A 86 6.83 -7.48 -2.86
CA TRP A 86 7.99 -6.60 -2.81
C TRP A 86 8.71 -6.66 -1.45
N VAL A 87 7.96 -6.67 -0.33
CA VAL A 87 8.55 -6.74 1.02
C VAL A 87 9.39 -7.99 1.18
N LEU A 88 8.87 -9.15 0.78
CA LEU A 88 9.57 -10.43 0.89
C LEU A 88 10.83 -10.45 0.04
N THR A 89 10.74 -9.90 -1.17
CA THR A 89 11.87 -9.81 -2.09
C THR A 89 13.00 -8.95 -1.48
N GLU A 90 12.66 -7.79 -0.91
CA GLU A 90 13.65 -6.92 -0.26
C GLU A 90 14.20 -7.51 1.03
N LEU A 91 13.39 -8.22 1.81
CA LEU A 91 13.85 -8.93 3.00
C LEU A 91 14.87 -10.02 2.64
N GLU A 92 14.58 -10.82 1.61
CA GLU A 92 15.47 -11.87 1.13
C GLU A 92 16.77 -11.28 0.54
N LYS A 93 16.68 -10.16 -0.18
CA LYS A 93 17.87 -9.41 -0.63
C LYS A 93 18.69 -8.90 0.56
N ALA A 94 18.05 -8.37 1.60
CA ALA A 94 18.73 -7.89 2.80
C ALA A 94 19.43 -9.04 3.53
N GLU A 95 18.78 -10.19 3.66
CA GLU A 95 19.36 -11.36 4.32
C GLU A 95 20.56 -11.91 3.53
N ARG A 96 20.46 -12.04 2.21
CA ARG A 96 21.61 -12.39 1.36
C ARG A 96 22.78 -11.41 1.53
N ARG A 97 22.50 -10.10 1.67
CA ARG A 97 23.55 -9.10 1.94
C ARG A 97 24.17 -9.28 3.32
N ARG A 98 23.37 -9.61 4.34
CA ARG A 98 23.86 -9.91 5.71
C ARG A 98 24.77 -11.13 5.72
N LEU A 99 24.34 -12.23 5.10
CA LEU A 99 25.13 -13.46 4.99
C LEU A 99 26.46 -13.22 4.27
N ARG A 100 26.45 -12.48 3.16
CA ARG A 100 27.69 -12.08 2.46
C ARG A 100 28.64 -11.26 3.32
N ARG A 101 28.11 -10.37 4.17
CA ARG A 101 28.92 -9.56 5.11
C ARG A 101 29.48 -10.37 6.27
N ARG A 102 28.77 -11.40 6.73
CA ARG A 102 29.21 -12.27 7.83
C ARG A 102 30.41 -13.14 7.44
N GLY A 103 30.67 -13.29 6.14
CA GLY A 103 31.71 -14.19 5.60
C GLY A 103 31.31 -15.65 5.79
N PRO A 104 32.00 -16.60 5.13
CA PRO A 104 31.87 -18.01 5.53
C PRO A 104 32.21 -18.07 7.02
N ALA A 105 31.34 -18.68 7.83
CA ALA A 105 31.75 -19.12 9.15
C ALA A 105 33.04 -19.90 8.92
N LYS A 106 34.15 -19.46 9.54
CA LYS A 106 35.34 -20.29 9.60
C LYS A 106 34.87 -21.56 10.29
N GLU A 107 34.53 -22.58 9.50
CA GLU A 107 34.42 -23.94 9.99
C GLU A 107 35.74 -24.20 10.70
N ASP A 108 35.60 -24.63 11.96
CA ASP A 108 36.69 -25.05 12.82
C ASP A 108 37.78 -25.71 11.99
N GLU A 109 38.94 -25.06 11.95
CA GLU A 109 40.22 -25.69 11.75
C GLU A 109 40.38 -26.65 12.94
N ARG A 110 39.63 -27.75 12.90
CA ARG A 110 39.82 -28.91 13.77
C ARG A 110 41.16 -29.48 13.35
N ASP A 111 42.17 -29.13 14.14
CA ASP A 111 43.32 -29.93 14.50
C ASP A 111 43.29 -31.32 13.84
N ASP A 112 43.91 -31.43 12.68
CA ASP A 112 44.43 -32.68 12.19
C ASP A 112 45.96 -32.59 12.17
N HIS A 113 46.56 -33.70 12.61
CA HIS A 113 47.98 -34.04 12.73
C HIS A 113 48.55 -33.73 14.14
N GLY A 114 48.74 -34.71 15.03
CA GLY A 114 49.15 -36.10 14.80
C GLY A 114 50.63 -36.22 15.15
#